data_AF-A0A2T0UE18-F1
#
_entry.id   AF-A0A2T0UE18-F1
#
_cell.length_a   1.000
_cell.length_b   1.000
_cell.length_c   1.000
_cell.angle_alpha   90.00
_cell.angle_beta   90.00
_cell.angle_gamma   90.00
#
_symmetry.space_group_name_H-M   'P 1'
#
loop_
_entity.id
_entity.type
_entity.pdbx_description
1 polymer ?
#
loop_
_entity_poly.entity_id
_entity_poly.type
_entity_poly.pdbx_seq_one_letter_code
_entity_poly.pdbx_strand_id
1 'polypeptide(L)'
;MGHNGFQVNTSAVRETAARLRALAPEFDEVASYAAEADPPGWAWGPAGLLFAGSYGDAAARTVAVLGRLGPALDGLASGIDGSCGDYEHADGKAGIDFGAIVDLFRPGPGPGTGSHPGPGPATQPGPGTGSHPGPGPTTQPGPGTGGDPQGSDGAYPRTAP
;
A
#
# COMPACT_ATOMS: atom_id res chain seq x y z
N MET A 1 28.17 20.04 14.35
CA MET A 1 27.33 19.70 15.52
C MET A 1 26.20 18.83 14.99
N GLY A 2 26.06 17.54 15.25
CA GLY A 2 26.79 16.59 16.09
C GLY A 2 25.83 15.44 16.35
N HIS A 3 25.85 14.39 15.53
CA HIS A 3 25.10 13.15 15.76
C HIS A 3 26.08 11.97 15.57
N ASN A 4 26.98 11.80 16.54
CA ASN A 4 27.84 10.62 16.66
C ASN A 4 27.23 9.66 17.70
N GLY A 5 25.98 9.28 17.46
CA GLY A 5 25.31 8.21 18.19
C GLY A 5 24.72 7.25 17.16
N PHE A 6 24.74 5.95 17.47
CA PHE A 6 24.34 4.81 16.62
C PHE A 6 22.89 4.85 16.07
N GLN A 7 22.21 5.98 16.08
CA GLN A 7 20.87 6.14 15.53
C GLN A 7 20.93 6.06 14.00
N VAL A 8 20.34 4.99 13.47
CA VAL A 8 20.04 4.87 12.05
C VAL A 8 19.14 6.04 11.67
N ASN A 9 19.57 6.86 10.71
CA ASN A 9 18.76 7.97 10.24
C ASN A 9 17.59 7.45 9.38
N THR A 10 16.45 7.18 10.02
CA THR A 10 15.24 6.70 9.34
C THR A 10 14.62 7.77 8.42
N SER A 11 14.94 9.05 8.58
CA SER A 11 14.34 10.12 7.78
C SER A 11 14.70 10.03 6.29
N ALA A 12 15.98 9.78 5.96
CA ALA A 12 16.42 9.60 4.57
C ALA A 12 15.82 8.33 3.94
N VAL A 13 15.62 7.29 4.75
CA VAL A 13 15.03 6.02 4.33
C VAL A 13 13.53 6.19 4.04
N ARG A 14 12.81 6.91 4.90
CA ARG A 14 11.40 7.27 4.67
C ARG A 14 11.22 8.21 3.49
N GLU A 15 12.13 9.15 3.27
CA GLU A 15 12.11 9.98 2.07
C GLU A 15 12.23 9.13 0.80
N THR A 16 13.10 8.11 0.83
CA THR A 16 13.24 7.16 -0.28
C THR A 16 11.95 6.37 -0.48
N ALA A 17 11.32 5.87 0.59
CA ALA A 17 10.03 5.18 0.51
C ALA A 17 8.94 6.08 -0.09
N ALA A 18 8.87 7.35 0.31
CA ALA A 18 7.93 8.32 -0.23
C ALA A 18 8.15 8.56 -1.73
N ARG A 19 9.42 8.65 -2.17
CA ARG A 19 9.76 8.78 -3.60
C ARG A 19 9.36 7.53 -4.39
N LEU A 20 9.61 6.32 -3.87
CA LEU A 20 9.20 5.08 -4.52
C LEU A 20 7.68 5.00 -4.68
N ARG A 21 6.93 5.39 -3.65
CA ARG A 21 5.47 5.45 -3.68
C ARG A 21 4.95 6.50 -4.65
N ALA A 22 5.64 7.64 -4.80
CA ALA A 22 5.30 8.66 -5.77
C ALA A 22 5.51 8.21 -7.23
N LEU A 23 6.46 7.29 -7.48
CA LEU A 23 6.69 6.71 -8.82
C LEU A 23 5.64 5.68 -9.22
N ALA A 24 4.94 5.04 -8.27
CA ALA A 24 3.96 4.00 -8.56
C ALA A 24 2.88 4.42 -9.59
N PRO A 25 2.19 5.58 -9.46
CA PRO A 25 1.23 6.02 -10.46
C PRO A 25 1.85 6.33 -11.84
N GLU A 26 3.13 6.68 -11.91
CA GLU A 26 3.81 6.91 -13.19
C GLU A 26 3.92 5.61 -13.99
N PHE A 27 4.15 4.46 -13.33
CA PHE A 27 4.16 3.16 -14.00
C PHE A 27 2.78 2.73 -14.51
N ASP A 28 1.72 3.07 -13.78
CA ASP A 28 0.35 2.81 -14.21
C ASP A 28 -0.01 3.64 -15.45
N GLU A 29 0.42 4.91 -15.50
CA GLU A 29 0.28 5.77 -16.67
C GLU A 29 1.05 5.23 -17.87
N VAL A 30 2.31 4.83 -17.68
CA VAL A 30 3.13 4.23 -18.74
C VAL A 30 2.53 2.91 -19.24
N ALA A 31 1.96 2.08 -18.35
CA ALA A 31 1.27 0.86 -18.74
C ALA A 31 0.01 1.15 -19.58
N SER A 32 -0.77 2.17 -19.19
CA SER A 32 -1.95 2.63 -19.94
C SER A 32 -1.56 3.13 -21.33
N TYR A 33 -0.54 3.99 -21.40
CA TYR A 33 -0.03 4.51 -22.67
C TYR A 33 0.49 3.41 -23.58
N ALA A 34 1.22 2.44 -23.01
CA ALA A 34 1.72 1.29 -23.76
C ALA A 34 0.59 0.42 -24.33
N ALA A 35 -0.51 0.23 -23.58
CA ALA A 35 -1.67 -0.50 -24.05
C ALA A 35 -2.45 0.25 -25.15
N GLU A 36 -2.48 1.58 -25.10
CA GLU A 36 -3.13 2.42 -26.12
C GLU A 36 -2.29 2.56 -27.40
N ALA A 37 -0.97 2.42 -27.30
CA ALA A 37 -0.06 2.54 -28.43
C ALA A 37 -0.13 1.37 -29.42
N ASP A 38 -0.85 0.29 -29.09
CA ASP A 38 -0.99 -0.89 -29.95
C ASP A 38 -1.74 -0.54 -31.26
N PRO A 39 -1.08 -0.63 -32.43
CA PRO A 39 -1.74 -0.30 -33.69
C PRO A 39 -2.83 -1.33 -34.00
N PRO A 40 -4.00 -0.89 -34.50
CA PRO A 40 -5.04 -1.82 -34.90
C PRO A 40 -4.54 -2.72 -36.04
N GLY A 41 -5.01 -3.96 -36.12
CA GLY A 41 -4.49 -4.98 -37.05
C GLY A 41 -4.40 -4.53 -38.53
N TRP A 42 -5.27 -3.62 -38.95
CA TRP A 42 -5.26 -3.06 -40.31
C TRP A 42 -4.11 -2.06 -40.56
N ALA A 43 -3.53 -1.45 -39.53
CA ALA A 43 -2.45 -0.47 -39.64
C ALA A 43 -1.08 -1.09 -39.96
N TRP A 44 -0.93 -2.41 -39.79
CA TRP A 44 0.32 -3.14 -39.98
C TRP A 44 0.68 -3.44 -41.44
N GLY A 45 -0.29 -3.35 -42.35
CA GLY A 45 -0.15 -3.76 -43.75
C GLY A 45 0.07 -5.28 -43.92
N PRO A 46 0.15 -5.79 -45.17
CA PRO A 46 0.22 -7.22 -45.44
C PRO A 46 1.45 -7.93 -44.85
N ALA A 47 2.61 -7.25 -44.86
CA ALA A 47 3.84 -7.80 -44.28
C ALA A 47 3.80 -7.80 -42.74
N GLY A 48 3.19 -6.78 -42.13
CA GLY A 48 3.12 -6.67 -40.67
C GLY A 48 2.14 -7.66 -40.03
N LEU A 49 1.12 -8.14 -40.76
CA LEU A 49 0.22 -9.19 -40.27
C LEU A 49 0.93 -10.50 -39.91
N LEU A 50 2.08 -10.81 -40.54
CA LEU A 50 2.90 -11.96 -40.18
C LEU A 50 3.54 -11.84 -38.79
N PHE A 51 3.78 -10.61 -38.34
CA PHE A 51 4.43 -10.30 -37.06
C PHE A 51 3.45 -9.86 -35.98
N ALA A 52 2.23 -9.46 -36.35
CA ALA A 52 1.22 -8.91 -35.44
C ALA A 52 0.96 -9.81 -34.22
N GLY A 53 0.93 -11.13 -34.39
CA GLY A 53 0.78 -12.06 -33.26
C GLY A 53 1.95 -11.99 -32.28
N SER A 54 3.18 -12.10 -32.79
CA SER A 54 4.39 -12.03 -31.95
C SER A 54 4.57 -10.68 -31.27
N TYR A 55 4.16 -9.60 -31.94
CA TYR A 55 4.14 -8.26 -31.38
C TYR A 55 3.11 -8.16 -30.26
N GLY A 56 1.86 -8.57 -30.50
CA GLY A 56 0.80 -8.53 -29.50
C GLY A 56 1.15 -9.31 -28.24
N ASP A 57 1.75 -10.49 -28.39
CA ASP A 57 2.26 -11.27 -27.26
C ASP A 57 3.36 -10.52 -26.47
N ALA A 58 4.26 -9.83 -27.17
CA ALA A 58 5.33 -9.04 -26.55
C ALA A 58 4.80 -7.76 -25.88
N ALA A 59 3.86 -7.07 -26.51
CA ALA A 59 3.19 -5.90 -25.98
C ALA A 59 2.40 -6.24 -24.71
N ALA A 60 1.58 -7.30 -24.76
CA ALA A 60 0.82 -7.79 -23.61
C ALA A 60 1.73 -8.17 -22.43
N ARG A 61 2.87 -8.83 -22.69
CA ARG A 61 3.87 -9.12 -21.64
C ARG A 61 4.45 -7.83 -21.05
N THR A 62 4.75 -6.85 -21.87
CA THR A 62 5.30 -5.57 -21.43
C THR A 62 4.30 -4.83 -20.53
N VAL A 63 3.05 -4.69 -20.98
CA VAL A 63 1.96 -4.08 -20.19
C VAL A 63 1.75 -4.84 -18.88
N ALA A 64 1.78 -6.17 -18.90
CA ALA A 64 1.62 -6.98 -17.70
C ALA A 64 2.78 -6.81 -16.69
N VAL A 65 4.02 -6.61 -17.17
CA VAL A 65 5.15 -6.30 -16.30
C VAL A 65 5.00 -4.90 -15.71
N LEU A 66 4.70 -3.90 -16.54
CA LEU A 66 4.52 -2.51 -16.10
C LEU A 66 3.42 -2.40 -15.05
N GLY A 67 2.26 -3.03 -15.27
CA GLY A 67 1.15 -3.04 -14.30
C GLY A 67 1.43 -3.76 -12.98
N ARG A 68 2.54 -4.52 -12.88
CA ARG A 68 2.98 -5.12 -11.60
C ARG A 68 3.98 -4.24 -10.87
N LEU A 69 4.64 -3.30 -11.55
CA LEU A 69 5.68 -2.47 -10.94
C LEU A 69 5.09 -1.48 -9.93
N GLY A 70 3.96 -0.84 -10.24
CA GLY A 70 3.27 0.07 -9.31
C GLY A 70 3.00 -0.57 -7.93
N PRO A 71 2.25 -1.69 -7.87
CA PRO A 71 2.01 -2.43 -6.63
C PRO A 71 3.28 -2.94 -5.95
N ALA A 72 4.30 -3.36 -6.72
CA ALA A 72 5.56 -3.82 -6.15
C ALA A 72 6.34 -2.68 -5.47
N LEU A 73 6.33 -1.48 -6.06
CA LEU A 73 6.95 -0.29 -5.48
C LEU A 73 6.21 0.18 -4.22
N ASP A 74 4.88 0.15 -4.22
CA ASP A 74 4.07 0.47 -3.03
C ASP A 74 4.30 -0.54 -1.89
N GLY A 75 4.38 -1.84 -2.23
CA GLY A 75 4.74 -2.89 -1.28
C GLY A 75 6.15 -2.72 -0.70
N LEU A 76 7.13 -2.38 -1.55
CA LEU A 76 8.49 -2.08 -1.12
C LEU A 76 8.55 -0.87 -0.20
N ALA A 77 7.89 0.24 -0.57
CA ALA A 77 7.81 1.44 0.26
C ALA A 77 7.17 1.16 1.63
N SER A 78 6.09 0.38 1.65
CA SER A 78 5.45 -0.07 2.89
C SER A 78 6.37 -0.92 3.76
N GLY A 79 7.14 -1.83 3.16
CA GLY A 79 8.12 -2.65 3.89
C GLY A 79 9.24 -1.81 4.50
N ILE A 80 9.68 -0.77 3.78
CA ILE A 80 10.67 0.20 4.28
C ILE A 80 10.10 0.98 5.46
N ASP A 81 8.88 1.52 5.34
CA ASP A 81 8.22 2.26 6.42
C ASP A 81 8.06 1.39 7.68
N GLY A 82 7.65 0.13 7.51
CA GLY A 82 7.55 -0.85 8.59
C GLY A 82 8.90 -1.08 9.28
N SER A 83 9.96 -1.30 8.49
CA SER A 83 11.32 -1.49 9.04
C SER A 83 11.81 -0.26 9.81
N CYS A 84 11.53 0.96 9.33
CA CYS A 84 11.85 2.18 10.07
C CYS A 84 11.09 2.27 11.39
N GLY A 85 9.82 1.89 11.41
CA GLY A 85 9.02 1.82 12.64
C GLY A 85 9.59 0.84 13.66
N ASP A 86 10.01 -0.34 13.21
CA ASP A 86 10.65 -1.36 14.06
C ASP A 86 11.96 -0.85 14.67
N TYR A 87 12.78 -0.14 13.89
CA TYR A 87 14.01 0.48 14.39
C TYR A 87 13.75 1.57 15.43
N GLU A 88 12.80 2.46 15.18
CA GLU A 88 12.43 3.52 16.13
C GLU A 88 11.86 2.94 17.43
N HIS A 89 11.07 1.87 17.33
CA HIS A 89 10.57 1.16 18.50
C HIS A 89 11.70 0.50 19.30
N ALA A 90 12.63 -0.19 18.63
CA ALA A 90 13.78 -0.82 19.27
C ALA A 90 14.70 0.20 19.94
N ASP A 91 14.96 1.35 19.29
CA ASP A 91 15.77 2.44 19.84
C ASP A 91 15.09 3.08 21.07
N GLY A 92 13.78 3.30 21.00
CA GLY A 92 13.00 3.81 22.13
C GLY A 92 13.05 2.87 23.34
N LYS A 93 12.92 1.56 23.12
CA LYS A 93 13.05 0.55 24.19
C LYS A 93 14.46 0.54 24.78
N ALA A 94 15.49 0.56 23.94
CA ALA A 94 16.88 0.61 24.38
C ALA A 94 17.16 1.87 25.23
N GLY A 95 16.64 3.02 24.83
CA GLY A 95 16.77 4.27 25.58
C GLY A 95 16.17 4.19 26.99
N ILE A 96 15.01 3.56 27.14
CA ILE A 96 14.36 3.33 28.45
C ILE A 96 15.21 2.36 29.30
N ASP A 97 15.63 1.23 28.72
CA ASP A 97 16.40 0.21 29.41
C ASP A 97 17.76 0.77 29.89
N PHE A 98 18.48 1.51 29.03
CA PHE A 98 19.74 2.16 29.41
C PHE A 98 19.53 3.27 30.44
N GLY A 99 18.45 4.06 30.35
CA GLY A 99 18.11 5.08 31.34
C GLY A 99 17.93 4.47 32.74
N ALA A 100 17.18 3.37 32.83
CA ALA A 100 16.96 2.64 34.08
C ALA A 100 18.27 2.10 34.68
N ILE A 101 19.18 1.58 33.84
CA ILE A 101 20.49 1.12 34.29
C ILE A 101 21.34 2.29 34.79
N VAL A 102 21.39 3.41 34.06
CA VAL A 102 22.15 4.59 34.49
C VAL A 102 21.63 5.14 35.82
N ASP A 103 20.30 5.16 36.02
CA ASP A 103 19.69 5.58 37.28
C ASP A 103 20.02 4.63 38.45
N LEU A 104 20.16 3.32 38.20
CA LEU A 104 20.61 2.35 39.20
C LEU A 104 22.04 2.63 39.70
N PHE A 105 22.92 3.09 38.82
CA PHE A 105 24.32 3.39 39.13
C PHE A 105 24.56 4.85 39.53
N ARG A 106 23.52 5.71 39.49
CA ARG A 106 23.62 7.08 39.96
C ARG A 106 23.66 7.07 41.50
N PRO A 107 24.73 7.60 42.13
CA PRO A 107 24.76 7.69 43.59
C PRO A 107 23.73 8.73 44.04
N GLY A 108 22.67 8.28 44.70
CA GLY A 108 21.76 9.17 45.43
C GLY A 108 22.39 9.66 46.74
N PRO A 109 21.97 10.82 47.28
CA PRO A 109 22.19 11.09 48.70
C PRO A 109 21.49 9.98 49.51
N GLY A 110 22.05 9.60 50.67
CA GLY A 110 21.53 8.52 51.52
C GLY A 110 20.02 8.62 51.82
N PRO A 111 19.41 7.58 52.42
CA PRO A 111 17.96 7.34 52.40
C PRO A 111 17.16 8.57 52.86
N GLY A 112 16.72 9.36 51.88
CA GLY A 112 15.85 10.50 52.05
C GLY A 112 14.47 10.11 51.55
N THR A 113 13.47 10.30 52.41
CA THR A 113 12.05 10.23 52.08
C THR A 113 11.74 11.19 50.92
N GLY A 114 11.80 10.70 49.69
CA GLY A 114 11.58 11.49 48.47
C GLY A 114 10.30 11.05 47.79
N SER A 115 9.30 11.93 47.81
CA SER A 115 7.97 11.76 47.26
C SER A 115 7.98 11.16 45.85
N HIS A 116 7.21 10.09 45.66
CA HIS A 116 6.81 9.63 44.33
C HIS A 116 6.26 10.83 43.52
N PRO A 117 6.79 11.15 42.34
CA PRO A 117 5.98 11.83 41.35
C PRO A 117 4.85 10.86 41.02
N GLY A 118 3.62 11.21 41.40
CA GLY A 118 2.44 10.49 40.93
C GLY A 118 2.46 10.40 39.40
N PRO A 119 1.71 9.46 38.82
CA PRO A 119 1.64 9.33 37.37
C PRO A 119 1.33 10.71 36.76
N GLY A 120 2.20 11.18 35.86
CA GLY A 120 1.89 12.35 35.05
C GLY A 120 0.58 12.12 34.28
N PRO A 121 -0.08 13.18 33.78
CA PRO A 121 -1.34 13.01 33.07
C PRO A 121 -1.14 11.98 31.97
N ALA A 122 -1.87 10.87 32.04
CA ALA A 122 -1.98 9.99 30.90
C ALA A 122 -2.66 10.80 29.82
N THR A 123 -1.90 11.26 28.82
CA THR A 123 -2.48 11.56 27.52
C THR A 123 -2.99 10.22 27.02
N GLN A 124 -4.25 9.91 27.31
CA GLN A 124 -4.97 8.90 26.54
C GLN A 124 -4.77 9.29 25.08
N PRO A 125 -4.25 8.40 24.22
CA PRO A 125 -4.60 8.51 22.82
C PRO A 125 -6.13 8.55 22.81
N GLY A 126 -6.70 9.67 22.34
CA GLY A 126 -8.13 9.69 22.04
C GLY A 126 -8.45 8.49 21.14
N PRO A 127 -9.69 7.97 21.13
CA PRO A 127 -10.05 6.91 20.21
C PRO A 127 -9.66 7.40 18.81
N GLY A 128 -8.62 6.78 18.23
CA GLY A 128 -8.34 6.99 16.84
C GLY A 128 -9.64 6.64 16.13
N THR A 129 -10.19 7.58 15.37
CA THR A 129 -11.18 7.26 14.35
C THR A 129 -10.46 6.39 13.32
N GLY A 130 -10.25 5.13 13.67
CA GLY A 130 -10.04 4.06 12.73
C GLY A 130 -11.32 4.01 11.93
N SER A 131 -11.31 4.69 10.79
CA SER A 131 -12.21 4.36 9.70
C SER A 131 -11.80 2.98 9.21
N HIS A 132 -12.18 1.95 9.97
CA HIS A 132 -12.28 0.60 9.46
C HIS A 132 -13.26 0.67 8.29
N PRO A 133 -12.90 0.23 7.07
CA PRO A 133 -13.91 -0.30 6.18
C PRO A 133 -14.50 -1.49 6.94
N GLY A 134 -15.67 -1.30 7.54
CA GLY A 134 -16.42 -2.42 8.10
C GLY A 134 -16.67 -3.46 7.00
N PRO A 135 -16.96 -4.71 7.36
CA PRO A 135 -17.48 -5.65 6.39
C PRO A 135 -18.67 -5.00 5.69
N GLY A 136 -18.59 -4.89 4.36
CA GLY A 136 -19.69 -4.37 3.54
C GLY A 136 -20.98 -5.15 3.83
N PRO A 137 -22.15 -4.57 3.52
CA PRO A 137 -23.41 -5.24 3.75
C PRO A 137 -23.38 -6.63 3.10
N THR A 138 -23.56 -7.67 3.93
CA THR A 138 -23.96 -8.97 3.43
C THR A 138 -25.37 -8.79 2.87
N THR A 139 -25.48 -8.80 1.55
CA THR A 139 -26.77 -8.96 0.88
C THR A 139 -27.24 -10.37 1.19
N GLN A 140 -28.00 -10.50 2.27
CA GLN A 140 -28.79 -11.68 2.53
C GLN A 140 -29.78 -11.82 1.36
N PRO A 141 -29.77 -12.92 0.58
CA PRO A 141 -30.86 -13.18 -0.36
C PRO A 141 -32.14 -13.32 0.47
N GLY A 142 -33.11 -12.43 0.21
CA GLY A 142 -34.45 -12.58 0.78
C GLY A 142 -35.09 -13.91 0.33
N PRO A 143 -36.12 -14.40 1.04
CA PRO A 143 -36.84 -15.60 0.63
C PRO A 143 -37.36 -15.43 -0.80
N GLY A 144 -37.01 -16.36 -1.68
CA GLY A 144 -37.47 -16.37 -3.05
C GLY A 144 -38.99 -16.46 -3.11
N THR A 145 -39.63 -15.40 -3.62
CA THR A 145 -40.97 -15.51 -4.16
C THR A 145 -40.85 -16.27 -5.48
N GLY A 146 -41.26 -17.53 -5.46
CA GLY A 146 -41.47 -18.31 -6.67
C GLY A 146 -42.42 -17.58 -7.61
N GLY A 147 -41.95 -17.38 -8.84
CA GLY A 147 -42.73 -17.08 -10.02
C GLY A 147 -42.16 -17.94 -11.14
N ASP A 148 -42.99 -18.84 -11.64
CA ASP A 148 -42.67 -19.96 -12.53
C ASP A 148 -41.90 -19.60 -13.81
N PRO A 149 -41.19 -20.58 -14.41
CA PRO A 149 -40.67 -20.48 -15.77
C PRO A 149 -41.78 -20.77 -16.80
N GLN A 150 -42.26 -19.72 -17.46
CA GLN A 150 -42.83 -19.80 -18.82
C GLN A 150 -41.90 -18.94 -19.70
N GLY A 151 -41.24 -19.44 -20.73
CA GLY A 151 -41.74 -20.35 -21.74
C GLY A 151 -41.84 -19.55 -23.04
N SER A 152 -40.88 -19.78 -23.94
CA SER A 152 -40.98 -19.70 -25.42
C SER A 152 -41.47 -18.42 -26.13
N ASP A 153 -40.93 -18.26 -27.35
CA ASP A 153 -41.35 -17.39 -28.46
C ASP A 153 -40.89 -15.92 -28.35
N GLY A 154 -40.03 -15.37 -29.21
CA GLY A 154 -39.93 -15.55 -30.66
C GLY A 154 -40.55 -14.34 -31.34
N ALA A 155 -39.74 -13.33 -31.72
CA ALA A 155 -40.06 -12.37 -32.79
C ALA A 155 -38.94 -11.30 -32.94
N TYR A 156 -38.32 -11.27 -34.11
CA TYR A 156 -37.72 -10.04 -34.66
C TYR A 156 -38.82 -8.98 -34.86
N PRO A 157 -38.45 -7.70 -34.93
CA PRO A 157 -38.62 -7.10 -36.26
C PRO A 157 -37.46 -6.20 -36.72
N ARG A 158 -37.42 -6.16 -38.05
CA ARG A 158 -36.60 -5.41 -39.00
C ARG A 158 -37.20 -3.99 -39.22
N THR A 159 -36.42 -3.15 -39.90
CA THR A 159 -36.74 -1.91 -40.68
C THR A 159 -37.00 -0.62 -39.87
N ALA A 160 -36.18 0.45 -40.01
CA ALA A 160 -36.02 1.46 -41.11
C ALA A 160 -36.88 2.73 -40.81
N PRO A 161 -36.72 3.91 -41.45
CA PRO A 161 -35.86 4.33 -42.58
C PRO A 161 -34.59 5.11 -42.21
#